data_AF-A0A1G9VNN2-F1
#
_entry.id   AF-A0A1G9VNN2-F1
#
_cell.length_a   1.000
_cell.length_b   1.000
_cell.length_c   1.000
_cell.angle_alpha   90.00
_cell.angle_beta   90.00
_cell.angle_gamma   90.00
#
_symmetry.space_group_name_H-M   'P 1'
#
loop_
_entity.id
_entity.type
_entity.pdbx_description
1 polymer ?
#
loop_
_entity_poly.entity_id
_entity_poly.type
_entity_poly.pdbx_seq_one_letter_code
_entity_poly.pdbx_strand_id
1 'polypeptide(L)'
;MPTERIAVREEYIRRAVPAYTGCDVGEVEWSTAHGDFHWSNLGGPDLTILDWEGWGRAPVGFDAAQLYVYSLHTPLQAADRTPFYKELAGPVKEYLASGTGGRSERH
;
A
#
# COMPACT_ATOMS: atom_id res chain seq x y z
N MET A 1 -17.16 -8.96 17.19
CA MET A 1 -16.50 -10.12 16.57
C MET A 1 -15.43 -9.61 15.63
N PRO A 2 -14.18 -10.08 15.71
CA PRO A 2 -13.17 -9.77 14.70
C PRO A 2 -13.61 -10.33 13.33
N THR A 3 -13.28 -9.63 12.25
CA THR A 3 -13.57 -10.07 10.88
C THR A 3 -12.62 -11.17 10.45
N GLU A 4 -13.08 -12.10 9.60
CA GLU A 4 -12.24 -13.11 8.95
C GLU A 4 -11.82 -12.70 7.53
N ARG A 5 -12.20 -11.49 7.09
CA ARG A 5 -11.87 -11.01 5.75
C ARG A 5 -10.37 -10.74 5.61
N ILE A 6 -9.78 -11.30 4.57
CA ILE A 6 -8.35 -11.18 4.24
C ILE A 6 -8.26 -10.59 2.83
N ALA A 7 -7.69 -9.39 2.72
CA ALA A 7 -7.44 -8.76 1.42
C ALA A 7 -6.16 -9.33 0.77
N VAL A 8 -5.13 -9.60 1.58
CA VAL A 8 -3.87 -10.19 1.11
C VAL A 8 -3.48 -11.37 1.99
N ARG A 9 -3.31 -12.54 1.38
CA ARG A 9 -2.87 -13.75 2.10
C ARG A 9 -1.36 -13.71 2.32
N GLU A 10 -0.93 -14.12 3.51
CA GLU A 10 0.49 -14.18 3.86
C GLU A 10 1.29 -15.11 2.93
N GLU A 11 0.70 -16.25 2.55
CA GLU A 11 1.26 -17.16 1.56
C GLU A 11 1.61 -16.46 0.24
N TYR A 12 0.74 -15.56 -0.22
CA TYR A 12 1.00 -14.79 -1.43
C TYR A 12 2.22 -13.88 -1.25
N ILE A 13 2.33 -13.19 -0.11
CA ILE A 13 3.45 -12.29 0.19
C ILE A 13 4.77 -13.08 0.21
N ARG A 14 4.78 -14.19 0.97
CA ARG A 14 5.96 -15.05 1.14
C ARG A 14 6.43 -15.68 -0.17
N ARG A 15 5.52 -15.86 -1.13
CA ARG A 15 5.86 -16.32 -2.49
C ARG A 15 6.30 -15.16 -3.39
N ALA A 16 5.53 -14.08 -3.43
CA ALA A 16 5.68 -13.02 -4.43
C ALA A 16 6.86 -12.08 -4.14
N VAL A 17 7.06 -11.68 -2.88
CA VAL A 17 8.11 -10.71 -2.54
C VAL A 17 9.51 -11.26 -2.89
N PRO A 18 9.89 -12.50 -2.51
CA PRO A 18 11.20 -13.03 -2.93
C PRO A 18 11.30 -13.20 -4.44
N ALA A 19 10.22 -13.65 -5.10
CA ALA A 19 10.21 -13.87 -6.54
C ALA A 19 10.43 -12.59 -7.35
N TYR A 20 9.90 -11.44 -6.90
CA TYR A 20 9.99 -10.18 -7.64
C TYR A 20 11.07 -9.22 -7.15
N THR A 21 11.54 -9.37 -5.91
CA THR A 21 12.51 -8.44 -5.29
C THR A 21 13.84 -9.09 -4.94
N GLY A 22 13.89 -10.43 -4.84
CA GLY A 22 15.05 -11.16 -4.30
C GLY A 22 15.24 -11.05 -2.80
N CYS A 23 14.34 -10.35 -2.09
CA CYS A 23 14.41 -10.15 -0.64
C CYS A 23 13.52 -11.14 0.11
N ASP A 24 14.01 -11.62 1.26
CA ASP A 24 13.20 -12.42 2.20
C ASP A 24 12.14 -11.55 2.90
N VAL A 25 11.03 -12.20 3.27
CA VAL A 25 9.93 -11.57 4.00
C VAL A 25 10.12 -11.79 5.49
N GLY A 26 10.37 -10.71 6.24
CA GLY A 26 10.42 -10.71 7.70
C GLY A 26 9.05 -10.88 8.36
N GLU A 27 8.93 -10.39 9.60
CA GLU A 27 7.63 -10.30 10.27
C GLU A 27 6.73 -9.31 9.53
N VAL A 28 5.46 -9.67 9.35
CA VAL A 28 4.47 -8.85 8.66
C VAL A 28 3.53 -8.24 9.68
N GLU A 29 3.55 -6.91 9.78
CA GLU A 29 2.54 -6.15 10.53
C GLU A 29 1.27 -6.01 9.69
N TRP A 30 0.11 -6.21 10.32
CA TRP A 30 -1.19 -6.29 9.64
C TRP A 30 -2.11 -5.13 10.04
N SER A 31 -2.82 -4.55 9.06
CA SER A 31 -3.88 -3.56 9.27
C SER A 31 -5.13 -3.90 8.47
N THR A 32 -6.25 -3.22 8.77
CA THR A 32 -7.40 -3.19 7.87
C THR A 32 -7.03 -2.38 6.64
N ALA A 33 -7.37 -2.91 5.47
CA ALA A 33 -7.13 -2.29 4.17
C ALA A 33 -8.39 -2.40 3.29
N HIS A 34 -8.50 -1.47 2.33
CA HIS A 34 -9.49 -1.46 1.27
C HIS A 34 -9.32 -2.67 0.34
N GLY A 35 -8.08 -3.04 0.02
CA GLY A 35 -7.75 -4.21 -0.81
C GLY A 35 -7.67 -3.92 -2.31
N ASP A 36 -8.37 -2.89 -2.78
CA ASP A 36 -8.32 -2.40 -4.17
C ASP A 36 -8.31 -0.86 -4.21
N PHE A 37 -7.23 -0.25 -3.70
CA PHE A 37 -7.16 1.19 -3.44
C PHE A 37 -6.50 1.93 -4.61
N HIS A 38 -7.33 2.48 -5.51
CA HIS A 38 -6.90 3.21 -6.70
C HIS A 38 -7.78 4.42 -7.03
N TRP A 39 -7.36 5.26 -7.98
CA TRP A 39 -7.97 6.57 -8.26
C TRP A 39 -9.46 6.54 -8.60
N SER A 40 -9.95 5.51 -9.28
CA SER A 40 -11.37 5.37 -9.61
C SER A 40 -12.26 5.05 -8.41
N ASN A 41 -11.67 4.59 -7.30
CA ASN A 41 -12.37 4.28 -6.04
C ASN A 41 -12.34 5.47 -5.06
N LEU A 42 -11.81 6.61 -5.49
CA LEU A 42 -11.74 7.85 -4.72
C LEU A 42 -12.63 8.94 -5.34
N GLY A 43 -13.58 9.43 -4.55
CA GLY A 43 -14.45 10.57 -4.85
C GLY A 43 -14.01 11.86 -4.15
N GLY A 44 -14.51 13.00 -4.65
CA GLY A 44 -14.36 14.33 -4.06
C GLY A 44 -15.60 15.20 -4.29
N PRO A 45 -15.70 16.42 -3.73
CA PRO A 45 -14.63 17.18 -3.06
C PRO A 45 -14.29 16.71 -1.64
N ASP A 46 -15.24 16.11 -0.92
CA ASP A 46 -14.96 15.42 0.34
C ASP A 46 -14.46 14.00 0.06
N LEU A 47 -13.42 13.56 0.77
CA LEU A 47 -12.82 12.25 0.55
C LEU A 47 -13.87 11.14 0.76
N THR A 48 -14.26 10.50 -0.34
CA THR A 48 -15.16 9.34 -0.34
C THR A 48 -14.41 8.14 -0.90
N ILE A 49 -14.48 7.02 -0.18
CA ILE A 49 -13.87 5.75 -0.60
C ILE A 49 -15.01 4.80 -1.01
N LEU A 50 -14.97 4.33 -2.25
CA LEU A 50 -15.96 3.46 -2.87
C LEU A 50 -15.41 2.04 -3.04
N ASP A 51 -16.31 1.09 -3.31
CA ASP A 51 -15.97 -0.27 -3.71
C ASP A 51 -15.24 -1.12 -2.66
N TRP A 52 -15.84 -1.18 -1.46
CA TRP A 52 -15.29 -1.92 -0.33
C TRP A 52 -15.32 -3.45 -0.51
N GLU A 53 -15.75 -4.03 -1.63
CA GLU A 53 -15.95 -5.48 -1.72
C GLU A 53 -14.69 -6.32 -1.47
N GLY A 54 -13.50 -5.75 -1.66
CA GLY A 54 -12.20 -6.36 -1.38
C GLY A 54 -11.67 -6.20 0.05
N TRP A 55 -12.38 -5.47 0.92
CA TRP A 55 -11.84 -5.06 2.22
C TRP A 55 -11.45 -6.23 3.11
N GLY A 56 -10.36 -6.09 3.86
CA GLY A 56 -9.88 -7.12 4.76
C GLY A 56 -8.53 -6.82 5.38
N ARG A 57 -7.91 -7.83 5.98
CA ARG A 57 -6.57 -7.74 6.56
C ARG A 57 -5.50 -7.76 5.45
N ALA A 58 -4.57 -6.80 5.49
CA ALA A 58 -3.41 -6.72 4.59
C ALA A 58 -2.19 -6.19 5.36
N PRO A 59 -0.97 -6.28 4.78
CA PRO A 59 0.20 -5.64 5.36
C PRO A 59 -0.01 -4.13 5.55
N VAL A 60 0.55 -3.58 6.61
CA VAL A 60 0.62 -2.13 6.80
C VAL A 60 1.22 -1.49 5.55
N GLY A 61 0.56 -0.44 5.05
CA GLY A 61 0.98 0.29 3.86
C GLY A 61 0.53 -0.31 2.52
N PHE A 62 -0.22 -1.43 2.52
CA PHE A 62 -0.68 -2.07 1.28
C PHE A 62 -1.47 -1.13 0.36
N ASP A 63 -2.51 -0.47 0.87
CA ASP A 63 -3.33 0.47 0.09
C ASP A 63 -2.50 1.67 -0.42
N ALA A 64 -1.60 2.20 0.41
CA ALA A 64 -0.71 3.30 0.03
C ALA A 64 0.25 2.90 -1.09
N ALA A 65 0.81 1.70 -1.02
CA ALA A 65 1.67 1.14 -2.07
C ALA A 65 0.90 0.92 -3.38
N GLN A 66 -0.33 0.40 -3.30
CA GLN A 66 -1.21 0.22 -4.47
C GLN A 66 -1.47 1.57 -5.16
N LEU A 67 -1.89 2.56 -4.39
CA LEU A 67 -2.20 3.87 -4.91
C LEU A 67 -0.98 4.58 -5.52
N TYR A 68 0.20 4.40 -4.92
CA TYR A 68 1.46 4.87 -5.49
C TYR A 68 1.73 4.23 -6.87
N VAL A 69 1.60 2.91 -7.00
CA VAL A 69 1.82 2.21 -8.29
C VAL A 69 0.82 2.66 -9.35
N TYR A 70 -0.46 2.85 -8.98
CA TYR A 70 -1.48 3.38 -9.88
C TYR A 70 -1.20 4.83 -10.30
N SER A 71 -0.55 5.65 -9.46
CA SER A 71 -0.13 7.01 -9.84
C SER A 71 0.92 7.03 -10.95
N LEU A 72 1.75 6.00 -11.05
CA LEU A 72 2.80 5.90 -12.09
C LEU A 72 2.22 5.65 -13.49
N HIS A 73 1.05 5.00 -13.57
CA HIS A 73 0.42 4.60 -14.84
C HIS A 73 -0.46 5.68 -15.44
N THR A 74 -0.68 6.81 -14.77
CA THR A 74 -1.70 7.78 -15.19
C THR A 74 -1.17 9.21 -15.30
N PRO A 75 -0.43 9.55 -16.38
CA PRO A 75 0.08 10.91 -16.57
C PRO A 75 -1.02 11.96 -16.75
N LEU A 76 -2.14 11.62 -17.40
CA LEU A 76 -3.19 12.60 -17.74
C LEU A 76 -4.17 12.93 -16.61
N GLN A 77 -4.50 11.98 -15.72
CA GLN A 77 -5.32 12.28 -14.55
C GLN A 77 -4.50 12.96 -13.45
N ALA A 78 -3.17 12.85 -13.54
CA ALA A 78 -2.29 13.30 -12.49
C ALA A 78 -2.06 14.82 -12.47
N ALA A 79 -2.27 15.52 -13.59
CA ALA A 79 -1.96 16.95 -13.70
C ALA A 79 -2.77 17.81 -12.71
N ASP A 80 -4.08 17.61 -12.61
CA ASP A 80 -4.95 18.37 -11.69
C ASP A 80 -4.83 17.93 -10.22
N ARG A 81 -4.33 16.72 -9.98
CA ARG A 81 -4.23 16.12 -8.64
C ARG A 81 -2.79 16.06 -8.11
N THR A 82 -1.84 16.65 -8.82
CA THR A 82 -0.41 16.70 -8.45
C THR A 82 -0.17 17.20 -7.02
N PRO A 83 -0.86 18.25 -6.53
CA PRO A 83 -0.72 18.67 -5.14
C PRO A 83 -1.14 17.58 -4.14
N PHE A 84 -2.26 16.91 -4.41
CA PHE A 84 -2.78 15.80 -3.58
C PHE A 84 -1.82 14.60 -3.55
N TYR A 85 -1.23 14.20 -4.70
CA TYR A 85 -0.27 13.09 -4.71
C TYR A 85 1.02 13.40 -3.95
N LYS A 86 1.48 14.66 -3.98
CA LYS A 86 2.68 15.07 -3.24
C LYS A 86 2.47 14.94 -1.73
N GLU A 87 1.28 15.32 -1.25
CA GLU A 87 0.90 15.20 0.16
C GLU A 87 0.78 13.72 0.57
N LEU A 88 0.07 12.92 -0.22
CA LEU A 88 -0.18 11.50 0.10
C LEU A 88 1.09 10.64 0.04
N ALA A 89 2.02 10.95 -0.87
CA ALA A 89 3.30 10.23 -0.97
C ALA A 89 4.32 10.66 0.09
N GLY A 90 4.06 11.74 0.86
CA GLY A 90 4.97 12.25 1.89
C GLY A 90 5.34 11.20 2.94
N PRO A 91 4.36 10.63 3.67
CA PRO A 91 4.62 9.62 4.69
C PRO A 91 5.31 8.35 4.15
N VAL A 92 4.98 7.93 2.92
CA VAL A 92 5.62 6.78 2.27
C VAL A 92 7.10 7.07 1.95
N LYS A 93 7.39 8.27 1.45
CA LYS A 93 8.77 8.69 1.17
C LYS A 93 9.60 8.81 2.45
N GLU A 94 9.02 9.33 3.52
CA GLU A 94 9.66 9.42 4.84
C GLU A 94 9.95 8.03 5.40
N TYR A 95 9.00 7.09 5.30
CA TYR A 95 9.20 5.71 5.70
C TYR A 95 10.37 5.06 4.94
N LEU A 96 10.41 5.22 3.60
CA LEU A 96 11.50 4.70 2.77
C LEU A 96 12.86 5.39 3.05
N ALA A 97 12.85 6.68 3.39
CA ALA A 97 14.06 7.43 3.73
C ALA A 97 14.58 7.14 5.14
N SER A 98 13.71 6.72 6.07
CA SER A 98 14.06 6.45 7.46
C SER A 98 14.92 5.20 7.69
N GLY A 99 15.15 4.39 6.65
CA GLY A 99 16.19 3.35 6.67
C GLY A 99 16.00 2.22 7.70
N THR A 100 14.82 2.07 8.30
CA THR A 100 14.50 1.01 9.27
C THR A 100 14.24 -0.37 8.63
N GLY A 101 14.62 -0.55 7.37
CA GLY A 101 14.85 -1.88 6.78
C GLY A 101 16.13 -2.47 7.34
N GLY A 102 16.00 -3.21 8.44
CA GLY A 102 17.07 -3.67 9.32
C GLY A 102 18.35 -4.15 8.62
N ARG A 103 19.45 -3.44 8.89
CA ARG A 103 20.79 -4.01 8.83
C ARG A 103 21.04 -4.72 10.17
N SER A 104 20.84 -6.03 10.17
CA SER A 104 21.35 -6.91 11.23
C SER A 104 22.88 -6.88 11.19
N GLU A 105 23.49 -6.14 12.10
CA GLU A 105 24.92 -6.24 12.39
C GLU A 105 25.13 -7.47 13.28
N ARG A 106 25.75 -8.49 12.68
CA ARG A 106 26.40 -9.56 13.41
C ARG A 106 27.56 -8.97 14.22
N HIS A 107 27.58 -9.18 15.52
CA HIS A 107 28.77 -9.53 16.30
C HIS A 107 28.38 -10.18 17.63
#